data_AF-A0A2W5B3V4-F1
#
_entry.id   AF-A0A2W5B3V4-F1
#
_cell.length_a   1.000
_cell.length_b   1.000
_cell.length_c   1.000
_cell.angle_alpha   90.00
_cell.angle_beta   90.00
_cell.angle_gamma   90.00
#
_symmetry.space_group_name_H-M   'P 1'
#
loop_
_entity.id
_entity.type
_entity.pdbx_description
1 polymer ?
#
loop_
_entity_poly.entity_id
_entity_poly.type
_entity_poly.pdbx_seq_one_letter_code
_entity_poly.pdbx_strand_id
1 'polypeptide(L)'
;MFAAAKKDDTIYGRQAKVEDSVGRFIPYTRLVDEEIIKTKEGYLLKIIKIEGVPFETADEIDINQRKTVRATLLRGLSNSRFALYHHIIRREENSEQEGFFENDFCRALDNTYQERLASKRMFVNEQYITVVRRPAQGTFGLMADISRTLFTRIDRKMQENQEIEDIKALNEAAAHILTTLAPYKPRVLGVKKTDKGILGENLSFLSYLVNLEKADIRLPRMSIADYLPCKRISFGKEAFEVRGSAPGDVKLGAVLSLKEYADGTCPGMLDSLLRLPHEFILTQSFGFVDRQASLNAMRDTKRKMIAGEQGATSLEEDLDNAIDDLASGRSTFG
;
A
#
# COMPACT_ATOMS: atom_id res chain seq x y z
N MET A 1 28.49 -13.89 36.54
CA MET A 1 28.45 -14.25 35.11
C MET A 1 27.10 -14.89 34.83
N PHE A 2 26.13 -14.14 34.34
CA PHE A 2 24.82 -14.71 33.98
C PHE A 2 24.98 -15.42 32.63
N ALA A 3 24.97 -16.75 32.64
CA ALA A 3 24.90 -17.54 31.41
C ALA A 3 23.54 -17.25 30.76
N ALA A 4 23.55 -16.53 29.64
CA ALA A 4 22.34 -16.33 28.86
C ALA A 4 21.80 -17.71 28.46
N ALA A 5 20.60 -18.06 28.95
CA ALA A 5 19.94 -19.30 28.57
C ALA A 5 19.89 -19.37 27.04
N LYS A 6 20.39 -20.46 26.46
CA LYS A 6 20.29 -20.65 25.02
C LYS A 6 18.80 -20.74 24.69
N LYS A 7 18.37 -20.04 23.63
CA LYS A 7 16.98 -20.05 23.15
C LYS A 7 16.44 -21.48 22.98
N ASP A 8 17.34 -22.42 22.74
CA ASP A 8 17.14 -23.87 22.62
C ASP A 8 16.64 -24.57 23.89
N ASP A 9 16.99 -24.05 25.06
CA ASP A 9 16.66 -24.64 26.37
C ASP A 9 15.29 -24.17 26.88
N THR A 10 14.59 -23.32 26.11
CA THR A 10 13.24 -22.88 26.44
C THR A 10 12.20 -23.94 26.06
N ILE A 11 11.07 -23.95 26.78
CA ILE A 11 9.97 -24.93 26.61
C ILE A 11 9.54 -25.07 25.13
N TYR A 12 9.60 -23.98 24.36
CA TYR A 12 9.22 -23.93 22.95
C TYR A 12 10.42 -23.69 21.99
N GLY A 13 11.66 -23.77 22.48
CA GLY A 13 12.87 -23.46 21.71
C GLY A 13 13.06 -24.35 20.48
N ARG A 14 12.64 -25.63 20.58
CA ARG A 14 12.66 -26.57 19.44
C ARG A 14 11.64 -26.23 18.36
N GLN A 15 10.43 -25.79 18.73
CA GLN A 15 9.41 -25.36 17.77
C GLN A 15 9.80 -24.05 17.08
N ALA A 16 10.35 -23.10 17.85
CA ALA A 16 10.82 -21.82 17.32
C ALA A 16 11.96 -21.95 16.29
N LYS A 17 12.67 -23.09 16.25
CA LYS A 17 13.70 -23.37 15.23
C LYS A 17 13.15 -23.81 13.88
N VAL A 18 11.96 -24.40 13.86
CA VAL A 18 11.32 -24.92 12.64
C VAL A 18 10.49 -23.82 11.97
N GLU A 19 10.11 -22.79 12.73
CA GLU A 19 9.34 -21.66 12.24
C GLU A 19 10.20 -20.67 11.44
N ASP A 20 9.68 -20.26 10.28
CA ASP A 20 10.26 -19.16 9.53
C ASP A 20 10.00 -17.82 10.23
N SER A 21 11.01 -16.95 10.24
CA SER A 21 10.85 -15.58 10.72
C SER A 21 9.90 -14.79 9.80
N VAL A 22 8.94 -14.07 10.39
CA VAL A 22 8.04 -13.16 9.66
C VAL A 22 8.83 -12.14 8.83
N GLY A 23 9.97 -11.67 9.35
CA GLY A 23 10.85 -10.73 8.64
C GLY A 23 11.39 -11.26 7.31
N ARG A 24 11.38 -12.58 7.08
CA ARG A 24 11.69 -13.16 5.76
C ARG A 24 10.72 -12.66 4.69
N PHE A 25 9.42 -12.60 5.01
CA PHE A 25 8.34 -12.24 4.08
C PHE A 25 8.11 -10.73 3.95
N ILE A 26 8.67 -9.92 4.85
CA ILE A 26 8.55 -8.46 4.78
C ILE A 26 9.60 -7.88 3.82
N PRO A 27 9.20 -7.12 2.80
CA PRO A 27 10.14 -6.67 1.77
C PRO A 27 10.96 -5.44 2.17
N TYR A 28 10.64 -4.75 3.27
CA TYR A 28 11.24 -3.47 3.64
C TYR A 28 12.59 -3.63 4.36
N THR A 29 13.60 -2.86 3.96
CA THR A 29 14.95 -2.97 4.55
C THR A 29 15.28 -1.79 5.45
N ARG A 30 15.26 -0.57 4.91
CA ARG A 30 15.66 0.64 5.64
C ARG A 30 14.97 1.88 5.09
N LEU A 31 15.01 2.94 5.90
CA LEU A 31 14.75 4.29 5.44
C LEU A 31 15.97 4.80 4.64
N VAL A 32 15.71 5.44 3.51
CA VAL A 32 16.72 6.14 2.70
C VAL A 32 16.82 7.58 3.17
N ASP A 33 15.67 8.20 3.40
CA ASP A 33 15.51 9.49 4.06
C ASP A 33 14.30 9.40 5.03
N GLU A 34 13.80 10.53 5.52
CA GLU A 34 12.68 10.56 6.47
C GLU A 34 11.34 10.06 5.88
N GLU A 35 11.20 9.98 4.56
CA GLU A 35 9.92 9.67 3.87
C GLU A 35 10.00 8.43 2.97
N ILE A 36 11.19 8.08 2.47
CA ILE A 36 11.47 7.05 1.48
C ILE A 36 11.98 5.79 2.16
N ILE A 37 11.34 4.67 1.83
CA ILE A 37 11.76 3.34 2.27
C ILE A 37 12.34 2.57 1.08
N LYS A 38 13.41 1.81 1.34
CA LYS A 38 14.00 0.87 0.37
C LYS A 38 13.55 -0.54 0.67
N THR A 39 13.30 -1.32 -0.38
CA THR A 39 12.96 -2.75 -0.28
C THR A 39 14.18 -3.65 -0.53
N LYS A 40 14.04 -4.95 -0.26
CA LYS A 40 15.05 -5.98 -0.54
C LYS A 40 15.36 -6.08 -2.04
N GLU A 41 14.39 -5.81 -2.90
CA GLU A 41 14.51 -5.83 -4.37
C GLU A 41 15.02 -4.51 -4.95
N GLY A 42 15.38 -3.54 -4.09
CA GLY A 42 15.89 -2.24 -4.51
C GLY A 42 14.82 -1.25 -4.94
N TYR A 43 13.52 -1.57 -4.76
CA TYR A 43 12.45 -0.59 -4.95
C TYR A 43 12.51 0.51 -3.88
N LEU A 44 12.18 1.73 -4.30
CA LEU A 44 11.97 2.87 -3.42
C LEU A 44 10.47 3.14 -3.31
N LEU A 45 10.00 3.47 -2.11
CA LEU A 45 8.59 3.77 -1.89
C LEU A 45 8.37 4.99 -1.02
N LYS A 46 7.31 5.74 -1.34
CA LYS A 46 6.74 6.81 -0.51
C LYS A 46 5.28 6.50 -0.21
N ILE A 47 4.86 6.75 1.02
CA ILE A 47 3.50 6.51 1.47
C ILE A 47 2.81 7.86 1.71
N ILE A 48 1.62 8.02 1.16
CA ILE A 48 0.82 9.25 1.22
C ILE A 48 -0.50 8.89 1.90
N LYS A 49 -0.82 9.55 3.01
CA LYS A 49 -2.14 9.45 3.64
C LYS A 49 -3.09 10.47 3.01
N ILE A 50 -4.35 10.08 2.86
CA ILE A 50 -5.40 10.89 2.25
C ILE A 50 -6.63 10.82 3.16
N GLU A 51 -7.29 11.95 3.40
CA GLU A 51 -8.50 12.01 4.26
C GLU A 51 -9.74 11.44 3.56
N GLY A 52 -9.72 11.34 2.23
CA GLY A 52 -10.88 10.98 1.44
C GLY A 52 -11.91 12.11 1.42
N VAL A 53 -13.09 11.83 0.87
CA VAL A 53 -14.23 12.75 0.90
C VAL A 53 -15.50 11.95 1.18
N PRO A 54 -16.47 12.47 1.94
CA PRO A 54 -17.76 11.80 2.11
C PRO A 54 -18.43 11.58 0.75
N PHE A 55 -18.67 10.32 0.39
CA PHE A 55 -19.31 9.96 -0.88
C PHE A 55 -20.84 10.02 -0.78
N GLU A 56 -21.40 9.83 0.42
CA GLU A 56 -22.87 9.72 0.64
C GLU A 56 -23.62 11.04 0.43
N THR A 57 -22.92 12.18 0.51
CA THR A 57 -23.51 13.52 0.38
C THR A 57 -22.95 14.29 -0.82
N ALA A 58 -22.13 13.64 -1.66
CA ALA A 58 -21.53 14.27 -2.83
C ALA A 58 -22.46 14.13 -4.04
N ASP A 59 -22.52 15.16 -4.86
CA ASP A 59 -23.29 15.14 -6.11
C ASP A 59 -22.65 14.19 -7.15
N GLU A 60 -23.45 13.61 -8.04
CA GLU A 60 -22.97 12.70 -9.10
C GLU A 60 -21.98 13.39 -10.04
N ILE A 61 -22.17 14.69 -10.28
CA ILE A 61 -21.26 15.52 -11.09
C ILE A 61 -19.87 15.56 -10.43
N ASP A 62 -19.83 15.78 -9.10
CA ASP A 62 -18.59 15.81 -8.35
C ASP A 62 -17.90 14.44 -8.35
N ILE A 63 -18.66 13.36 -8.20
CA ILE A 63 -18.13 11.99 -8.25
C ILE A 63 -17.49 11.70 -9.61
N ASN A 64 -18.12 12.10 -10.71
CA ASN A 64 -17.56 11.92 -12.05
C ASN A 64 -16.33 12.79 -12.32
N GLN A 65 -16.32 14.04 -11.87
CA GLN A 65 -15.12 14.88 -11.95
C GLN A 65 -13.95 14.24 -11.19
N ARG A 66 -14.21 13.63 -10.04
CA ARG A 66 -13.19 12.93 -9.24
C ARG A 66 -12.68 11.66 -9.92
N LYS A 67 -13.53 10.92 -10.64
CA LYS A 67 -13.09 9.82 -11.51
C LYS A 67 -12.07 10.33 -12.53
N THR A 68 -12.33 11.48 -13.13
CA THR A 68 -11.43 12.12 -14.10
C THR A 68 -10.13 12.56 -13.45
N VAL A 69 -10.16 13.14 -12.24
CA VAL A 69 -8.95 13.48 -11.46
C VAL A 69 -8.09 12.24 -11.20
N ARG A 70 -8.70 11.13 -10.77
CA ARG A 70 -7.99 9.85 -10.57
C ARG A 70 -7.37 9.33 -11.87
N ALA A 71 -8.10 9.39 -12.98
CA ALA A 71 -7.58 8.98 -14.28
C ALA A 71 -6.40 9.86 -14.72
N THR A 72 -6.45 11.17 -14.49
CA THR A 72 -5.35 12.11 -14.76
C THR A 72 -4.12 11.77 -13.94
N LEU A 73 -4.28 11.43 -12.65
CA LEU A 73 -3.17 10.98 -11.81
C LEU A 73 -2.48 9.74 -12.39
N LEU A 74 -3.26 8.73 -12.78
CA LEU A 74 -2.72 7.49 -13.35
C LEU A 74 -1.99 7.77 -14.67
N ARG A 75 -2.52 8.65 -15.52
CA ARG A 75 -1.85 9.07 -16.75
C ARG A 75 -0.53 9.79 -16.53
N GLY A 76 -0.45 10.63 -15.49
CA GLY A 76 0.79 11.35 -15.16
C GLY A 76 1.94 10.44 -14.72
N LEU A 77 1.64 9.19 -14.33
CA LEU A 77 2.61 8.22 -13.81
C LEU A 77 2.87 7.04 -14.76
N SER A 78 2.49 7.18 -16.03
CA SER A 78 2.37 6.11 -17.04
C SER A 78 3.69 5.51 -17.56
N ASN A 79 4.61 5.17 -16.66
CA ASN A 79 5.91 4.62 -16.96
C ASN A 79 6.09 3.29 -16.20
N SER A 80 6.59 2.25 -16.86
CA SER A 80 6.78 0.91 -16.29
C SER A 80 7.65 0.84 -15.04
N ARG A 81 8.45 1.88 -14.82
CA ARG A 81 9.30 2.07 -13.64
C ARG A 81 8.49 2.41 -12.39
N PHE A 82 7.22 2.79 -12.50
CA PHE A 82 6.34 3.08 -11.37
C PHE A 82 5.29 2.00 -11.14
N ALA A 83 4.82 1.91 -9.90
CA ALA A 83 3.62 1.19 -9.51
C ALA A 83 2.91 1.95 -8.37
N LEU A 84 1.61 1.76 -8.26
CA LEU A 84 0.79 2.33 -7.19
C LEU A 84 0.13 1.22 -6.39
N TYR A 85 0.13 1.38 -5.08
CA TYR A 85 -0.73 0.64 -4.19
C TYR A 85 -1.69 1.61 -3.52
N HIS A 86 -2.94 1.20 -3.40
CA HIS A 86 -3.95 1.91 -2.64
C HIS A 86 -4.46 0.98 -1.54
N HIS A 87 -4.39 1.45 -0.31
CA HIS A 87 -4.90 0.75 0.86
C HIS A 87 -6.00 1.56 1.51
N ILE A 88 -7.15 0.91 1.76
CA ILE A 88 -8.16 1.43 2.68
C ILE A 88 -8.09 0.56 3.93
N ILE A 89 -7.72 1.18 5.05
CA ILE A 89 -7.72 0.55 6.37
C ILE A 89 -9.03 0.94 7.04
N ARG A 90 -9.95 -0.02 7.16
CA ARG A 90 -11.14 0.11 7.99
C ARG A 90 -10.88 -0.54 9.33
N ARG A 91 -11.01 0.25 10.39
CA ARG A 91 -10.78 -0.21 11.76
C ARG A 91 -11.87 0.28 12.68
N GLU A 92 -12.12 -0.49 13.73
CA GLU A 92 -13.03 -0.09 14.79
C GLU A 92 -12.36 1.03 15.61
N GLU A 93 -13.12 2.08 15.93
CA GLU A 93 -12.65 3.23 16.69
C GLU A 93 -13.61 3.46 17.84
N ASN A 94 -13.08 3.35 19.06
CA ASN A 94 -13.81 3.58 20.30
C ASN A 94 -13.23 4.82 21.01
N SER A 95 -12.96 5.88 20.25
CA SER A 95 -12.43 7.11 20.82
C SER A 95 -13.54 7.92 21.48
N GLU A 96 -13.32 8.25 22.76
CA GLU A 96 -14.06 9.30 23.45
C GLU A 96 -13.63 10.65 22.87
N GLN A 97 -14.60 11.54 22.64
CA GLN A 97 -14.28 12.91 22.22
C GLN A 97 -13.99 13.74 23.46
N GLU A 98 -12.83 14.40 23.50
CA GLU A 98 -12.51 15.33 24.57
C GLU A 98 -13.40 16.58 24.45
N GLY A 99 -14.26 16.81 25.44
CA GLY A 99 -15.14 17.97 25.53
C GLY A 99 -14.90 18.73 26.82
N PHE A 100 -14.68 20.05 26.72
CA PHE A 100 -14.71 20.94 27.88
C PHE A 100 -16.01 21.72 27.92
N PHE A 101 -16.83 21.44 28.93
CA PHE A 101 -18.09 22.16 29.17
C PHE A 101 -18.07 22.79 30.55
N GLU A 102 -18.37 24.09 30.63
CA GLU A 102 -18.48 24.80 31.91
C GLU A 102 -19.78 24.47 32.64
N ASN A 103 -20.86 24.20 31.90
CA ASN A 103 -22.20 23.93 32.43
C ASN A 103 -22.40 22.44 32.77
N ASP A 104 -22.88 22.15 33.98
CA ASP A 104 -23.14 20.79 34.47
C ASP A 104 -24.18 20.02 33.65
N PHE A 105 -25.20 20.69 33.13
CA PHE A 105 -26.17 20.06 32.23
C PHE A 105 -25.50 19.59 30.93
N CYS A 106 -24.66 20.45 30.33
CA CYS A 106 -23.94 20.11 29.11
C CYS A 106 -22.96 18.95 29.34
N ARG A 107 -22.30 18.91 30.50
CA ARG A 107 -21.42 17.81 30.91
C ARG A 107 -22.19 16.49 31.07
N ALA A 108 -23.35 16.54 31.73
CA ALA A 108 -24.20 15.36 31.90
C ALA A 108 -24.76 14.85 30.56
N LEU A 109 -25.16 15.77 29.67
CA LEU A 109 -25.62 15.45 28.32
C LEU A 109 -24.51 14.81 27.48
N ASP A 110 -23.31 15.40 27.49
CA ASP A 110 -22.14 14.85 26.79
C ASP A 110 -21.80 13.45 27.30
N ASN A 111 -21.65 13.25 28.61
CA ASN A 111 -21.38 11.93 29.20
C ASN A 111 -22.41 10.88 28.76
N THR A 112 -23.70 11.20 28.84
CA THR A 112 -24.78 10.29 28.42
C THR A 112 -24.71 9.98 26.93
N TYR A 113 -24.34 10.97 26.12
CA TYR A 113 -24.20 10.81 24.67
C TYR A 113 -22.96 9.98 24.30
N GLN A 114 -21.82 10.21 24.96
CA GLN A 114 -20.60 9.41 24.81
C GLN A 114 -20.83 7.96 25.21
N GLU A 115 -21.51 7.69 26.32
CA GLU A 115 -21.89 6.33 26.74
C GLU A 115 -22.73 5.63 25.66
N ARG A 116 -23.70 6.34 25.08
CA ARG A 116 -24.52 5.81 24.00
C ARG A 116 -23.70 5.55 22.73
N LEU A 117 -22.76 6.43 22.40
CA LEU A 117 -21.86 6.25 21.26
C LEU A 117 -20.90 5.08 21.47
N ALA A 118 -20.35 4.93 22.67
CA ALA A 118 -19.44 3.84 23.04
C ALA A 118 -20.13 2.46 22.95
N SER A 119 -21.46 2.40 23.13
CA SER A 119 -22.23 1.18 22.90
C SER A 119 -22.35 0.77 21.42
N LYS A 120 -22.04 1.67 20.49
CA LYS A 120 -22.10 1.43 19.05
C LYS A 120 -20.71 1.16 18.51
N ARG A 121 -20.62 0.18 17.61
CA ARG A 121 -19.40 -0.11 16.86
C ARG A 121 -19.20 0.94 15.78
N MET A 122 -18.26 1.86 16.01
CA MET A 122 -17.90 2.90 15.05
C MET A 122 -16.66 2.48 14.28
N PHE A 123 -16.60 2.86 13.01
CA PHE A 123 -15.49 2.52 12.13
C PHE A 123 -14.96 3.76 11.46
N VAL A 124 -13.65 3.83 11.36
CA VAL A 124 -12.94 4.86 10.58
C VAL A 124 -12.28 4.21 9.38
N ASN A 125 -12.33 4.91 8.24
CA ASN A 125 -11.71 4.49 7.00
C ASN A 125 -10.52 5.43 6.72
N GLU A 126 -9.30 4.90 6.79
CA GLU A 126 -8.09 5.65 6.48
C GLU A 126 -7.54 5.18 5.12
N GLN A 127 -7.24 6.13 4.23
CA GLN A 127 -6.77 5.84 2.87
C GLN A 127 -5.30 6.18 2.71
N TYR A 128 -4.57 5.27 2.06
CA TYR A 128 -3.14 5.41 1.83
C TYR A 128 -2.80 5.06 0.39
N ILE A 129 -2.02 5.91 -0.26
CA ILE A 129 -1.41 5.64 -1.56
C ILE A 129 0.09 5.41 -1.35
N THR A 130 0.59 4.26 -1.78
CA THR A 130 2.03 3.98 -1.82
C THR A 130 2.50 4.07 -3.26
N VAL A 131 3.42 4.98 -3.52
CA VAL A 131 4.10 5.12 -4.81
C VAL A 131 5.37 4.32 -4.76
N VAL A 132 5.56 3.42 -5.72
CA VAL A 132 6.72 2.55 -5.81
C VAL A 132 7.51 2.89 -7.07
N ARG A 133 8.80 3.12 -6.92
CA ARG A 133 9.77 3.26 -8.01
C ARG A 133 10.63 1.99 -8.06
N ARG A 134 10.53 1.24 -9.15
CA ARG A 134 11.36 0.08 -9.44
C ARG A 134 12.79 0.55 -9.79
N PRO A 135 13.88 -0.23 -9.69
CA PRO A 135 15.17 0.06 -10.32
C PRO A 135 15.09 -0.20 -11.83
N ALA A 136 15.94 0.47 -12.63
CA ALA A 136 15.91 0.29 -14.07
C ALA A 136 16.10 -1.19 -14.37
N GLN A 137 15.20 -1.78 -15.18
CA GLN A 137 15.40 -3.14 -15.67
C GLN A 137 16.58 -3.09 -16.64
N GLY A 138 17.79 -3.15 -16.10
CA GLY A 138 18.95 -3.50 -16.88
C GLY A 138 18.80 -4.96 -17.30
N THR A 139 19.37 -5.30 -18.44
CA THR A 139 19.71 -6.66 -18.90
C THR A 139 20.71 -7.35 -17.94
N PHE A 140 20.55 -7.16 -16.63
CA PHE A 140 21.43 -7.54 -15.54
C PHE A 140 20.79 -8.60 -14.63
N GLY A 141 19.46 -8.81 -14.72
CA GLY A 141 18.77 -9.85 -13.95
C GLY A 141 19.17 -11.29 -14.34
N LEU A 142 19.77 -11.49 -15.52
CA LEU A 142 20.28 -12.79 -15.97
C LEU A 142 21.82 -12.86 -16.02
N MET A 143 22.53 -11.73 -15.87
CA MET A 143 24.00 -11.66 -15.99
C MET A 143 24.73 -11.28 -14.68
N ALA A 144 24.01 -10.94 -13.61
CA ALA A 144 24.61 -10.56 -12.33
C ALA A 144 25.35 -11.69 -11.58
N ASP A 145 25.17 -12.95 -11.98
CA ASP A 145 25.88 -14.08 -11.36
C ASP A 145 27.23 -14.39 -12.02
N ILE A 146 27.56 -13.80 -13.18
CA ILE A 146 28.77 -14.19 -13.95
C ILE A 146 29.91 -13.14 -13.84
N SER A 147 29.64 -11.87 -13.51
CA SER A 147 30.66 -10.81 -13.60
C SER A 147 31.04 -10.14 -12.27
N ARG A 148 31.07 -10.87 -11.15
CA ARG A 148 31.37 -10.27 -9.82
C ARG A 148 32.85 -9.92 -9.57
N THR A 149 33.79 -10.26 -10.46
CA THR A 149 35.21 -10.24 -10.09
C THR A 149 36.06 -9.12 -10.71
N LEU A 150 35.54 -8.26 -11.61
CA LEU A 150 36.40 -7.29 -12.33
C LEU A 150 35.97 -5.81 -12.38
N PHE A 151 34.76 -5.40 -11.97
CA PHE A 151 34.28 -4.00 -12.19
C PHE A 151 33.70 -3.24 -10.97
N THR A 152 34.08 -3.61 -9.74
CA THR A 152 33.41 -3.17 -8.49
C THR A 152 33.46 -1.67 -8.09
N ARG A 153 34.25 -0.82 -8.78
CA ARG A 153 34.35 0.62 -8.47
C ARG A 153 33.54 1.52 -9.41
N ILE A 154 33.51 1.21 -10.71
CA ILE A 154 32.73 1.97 -11.69
C ILE A 154 31.23 1.68 -11.50
N ASP A 155 30.89 0.41 -11.23
CA ASP A 155 29.52 -0.03 -10.99
C ASP A 155 28.89 0.66 -9.77
N ARG A 156 29.66 0.89 -8.70
CA ARG A 156 29.14 1.52 -7.48
C ARG A 156 28.77 2.98 -7.67
N LYS A 157 29.62 3.75 -8.34
CA LYS A 157 29.35 5.16 -8.63
C LYS A 157 28.16 5.31 -9.59
N MET A 158 28.02 4.39 -10.54
CA MET A 158 26.86 4.34 -11.42
C MET A 158 25.56 3.99 -10.67
N GLN A 159 25.62 3.02 -9.75
CA GLN A 159 24.49 2.66 -8.89
C GLN A 159 24.06 3.79 -7.96
N GLU A 160 25.02 4.49 -7.35
CA GLU A 160 24.74 5.67 -6.51
C GLU A 160 24.06 6.78 -7.31
N ASN A 161 24.57 7.08 -8.51
CA ASN A 161 23.94 8.06 -9.39
C ASN A 161 22.52 7.65 -9.79
N GLN A 162 22.31 6.38 -10.13
CA GLN A 162 20.99 5.87 -10.49
C GLN A 162 20.00 5.93 -9.33
N GLU A 163 20.44 5.64 -8.10
CA GLU A 163 19.61 5.75 -6.90
C GLU A 163 19.22 7.22 -6.64
N ILE A 164 20.13 8.18 -6.83
CA ILE A 164 19.82 9.61 -6.73
C ILE A 164 18.76 10.02 -7.76
N GLU A 165 18.88 9.56 -9.01
CA GLU A 165 17.88 9.81 -10.06
C GLU A 165 16.52 9.18 -9.73
N ASP A 166 16.50 7.95 -9.22
CA ASP A 166 15.27 7.26 -8.83
C ASP A 166 14.59 7.92 -7.62
N ILE A 167 15.37 8.43 -6.66
CA ILE A 167 14.87 9.25 -5.54
C ILE A 167 14.25 10.54 -6.09
N LYS A 168 14.94 11.23 -7.01
CA LYS A 168 14.43 12.47 -7.61
C LYS A 168 13.14 12.23 -8.37
N ALA A 169 13.09 11.20 -9.21
CA ALA A 169 11.88 10.83 -9.96
C ALA A 169 10.72 10.44 -9.02
N LEU A 170 11.00 9.74 -7.92
CA LEU A 170 9.98 9.40 -6.92
C LEU A 170 9.44 10.65 -6.21
N ASN A 171 10.31 11.62 -5.91
CA ASN A 171 9.91 12.90 -5.32
C ASN A 171 9.03 13.73 -6.27
N GLU A 172 9.40 13.79 -7.55
CA GLU A 172 8.60 14.46 -8.59
C GLU A 172 7.22 13.79 -8.76
N ALA A 173 7.19 12.46 -8.81
CA ALA A 173 5.95 11.70 -8.86
C ALA A 173 5.05 11.94 -7.63
N ALA A 174 5.64 11.93 -6.43
CA ALA A 174 4.91 12.23 -5.20
C ALA A 174 4.35 13.68 -5.21
N ALA A 175 5.15 14.66 -5.62
CA ALA A 175 4.71 16.06 -5.73
C ALA A 175 3.56 16.24 -6.74
N HIS A 176 3.60 15.52 -7.86
CA HIS A 176 2.51 15.49 -8.84
C HIS A 176 1.22 14.91 -8.23
N ILE A 177 1.32 13.83 -7.45
CA ILE A 177 0.17 13.23 -6.74
C ILE A 177 -0.40 14.21 -5.72
N LEU A 178 0.45 14.86 -4.91
CA LEU A 178 0.01 15.82 -3.90
C LEU A 178 -0.77 16.98 -4.55
N THR A 179 -0.25 17.52 -5.65
CA THR A 179 -0.91 18.60 -6.40
C THR A 179 -2.24 18.15 -7.00
N THR A 180 -2.25 16.99 -7.66
CA THR A 180 -3.46 16.46 -8.33
C THR A 180 -4.56 16.10 -7.33
N LEU A 181 -4.18 15.59 -6.16
CA LEU A 181 -5.11 15.20 -5.11
C LEU A 181 -5.29 16.27 -4.03
N ALA A 182 -4.84 17.51 -4.23
CA ALA A 182 -4.95 18.58 -3.23
C ALA A 182 -6.34 18.71 -2.56
N PRO A 183 -7.48 18.53 -3.26
CA PRO A 183 -8.81 18.53 -2.63
C PRO A 183 -9.01 17.46 -1.53
N TYR A 184 -8.25 16.38 -1.57
CA TYR A 184 -8.29 15.27 -0.61
C TYR A 184 -7.29 15.41 0.55
N LYS A 185 -6.63 16.57 0.65
CA LYS A 185 -5.58 16.88 1.65
C LYS A 185 -4.52 15.78 1.78
N PRO A 186 -3.83 15.43 0.69
CA PRO A 186 -2.86 14.35 0.70
C PRO A 186 -1.63 14.79 1.48
N ARG A 187 -1.07 13.88 2.29
CA ARG A 187 0.09 14.14 3.12
C ARG A 187 1.07 12.99 3.06
N VAL A 188 2.33 13.27 2.72
CA VAL A 188 3.40 12.28 2.78
C VAL A 188 3.63 11.88 4.24
N LEU A 189 3.73 10.57 4.48
CA LEU A 189 4.11 10.02 5.77
C LEU A 189 5.63 9.97 5.87
N GLY A 190 6.15 10.43 7.00
CA GLY A 190 7.58 10.41 7.26
C GLY A 190 7.88 10.37 8.75
N VAL A 191 9.09 10.82 9.09
CA VAL A 191 9.55 10.89 10.47
C VAL A 191 9.01 12.15 11.16
N LYS A 192 8.47 11.99 12.36
CA LYS A 192 8.00 13.07 13.23
C LYS A 192 8.69 13.06 14.58
N LYS A 193 9.02 14.26 15.06
CA LYS A 193 9.47 14.48 16.44
C LYS A 193 8.24 14.75 17.30
N THR A 194 8.08 13.96 18.34
CA THR A 194 7.00 14.09 19.34
C THR A 194 7.61 14.11 20.73
N ASP A 195 6.83 14.46 21.75
CA ASP A 195 7.29 14.42 23.15
C ASP A 195 7.72 13.00 23.58
N LYS A 196 7.17 11.97 22.93
CA LYS A 196 7.51 10.56 23.16
C LYS A 196 8.79 10.13 22.43
N GLY A 197 9.37 10.99 21.58
CA GLY A 197 10.58 10.75 20.81
C GLY A 197 10.36 10.83 19.29
N ILE A 198 11.31 10.29 18.53
CA ILE A 198 11.29 10.25 17.08
C ILE A 198 10.49 9.03 16.61
N LEU A 199 9.39 9.26 15.91
CA LEU A 199 8.45 8.25 15.42
C LEU A 199 8.38 8.29 13.88
N GLY A 200 8.28 7.13 13.24
CA GLY A 200 8.10 7.01 11.79
C GLY A 200 6.65 6.68 11.45
N GLU A 201 5.91 7.63 10.89
CA GLU A 201 4.51 7.42 10.54
C GLU A 201 4.34 6.40 9.40
N ASN A 202 5.29 6.42 8.46
CA ASN A 202 5.42 5.44 7.40
C ASN A 202 5.67 4.02 7.97
N LEU A 203 6.49 3.90 9.01
CA LEU A 203 6.73 2.64 9.71
C LEU A 203 5.51 2.18 10.51
N SER A 204 4.77 3.09 11.13
CA SER A 204 3.50 2.80 11.80
C SER A 204 2.45 2.25 10.84
N PHE A 205 2.32 2.82 9.64
CA PHE A 205 1.47 2.28 8.59
C PHE A 205 1.89 0.85 8.21
N LEU A 206 3.18 0.61 7.94
CA LEU A 206 3.66 -0.73 7.59
C LEU A 206 3.51 -1.74 8.73
N SER A 207 3.73 -1.31 9.98
CA SER A 207 3.48 -2.14 11.16
C SER A 207 2.02 -2.56 11.25
N TYR A 208 1.08 -1.64 10.96
CA TYR A 208 -0.34 -1.96 10.95
C TYR A 208 -0.65 -3.06 9.93
N LEU A 209 -0.09 -3.00 8.72
CA LEU A 209 -0.31 -4.03 7.70
C LEU A 209 0.16 -5.43 8.14
N VAL A 210 1.21 -5.50 8.98
CA VAL A 210 1.80 -6.75 9.45
C VAL A 210 1.07 -7.27 10.70
N ASN A 211 0.81 -6.39 11.67
CA ASN A 211 0.36 -6.77 13.01
C ASN A 211 -1.15 -6.57 13.23
N LEU A 212 -1.84 -5.94 12.27
CA LEU A 212 -3.27 -5.60 12.36
C LEU A 212 -3.64 -4.80 13.61
N GLU A 213 -2.69 -3.99 14.09
CA GLU A 213 -2.84 -3.17 15.29
C GLU A 213 -2.13 -1.83 15.10
N LYS A 214 -2.75 -0.77 15.60
CA LYS A 214 -2.19 0.58 15.56
C LYS A 214 -1.10 0.70 16.61
N ALA A 215 0.10 1.04 16.17
CA ALA A 215 1.25 1.26 17.04
C ALA A 215 2.11 2.42 16.53
N ASP A 216 2.61 3.22 17.46
CA ASP A 216 3.63 4.24 17.19
C ASP A 216 5.00 3.58 17.10
N ILE A 217 5.65 3.70 15.94
CA ILE A 217 6.88 2.98 15.65
C ILE A 217 8.08 3.93 15.73
N ARG A 218 9.06 3.60 16.57
CA ARG A 218 10.33 4.33 16.65
C ARG A 218 11.24 3.94 15.49
N LEU A 219 12.23 4.78 15.21
CA LEU A 219 13.25 4.47 14.19
C LEU A 219 14.10 3.25 14.60
N PRO A 220 14.14 2.18 13.79
CA PRO A 220 14.93 1.01 14.10
C PRO A 220 16.43 1.24 13.89
N ARG A 221 17.24 0.51 14.67
CA ARG A 221 18.69 0.36 14.43
C ARG A 221 19.05 -0.93 13.67
N MET A 222 18.03 -1.61 13.16
CA MET A 222 18.11 -2.88 12.44
C MET A 222 17.21 -2.82 11.20
N SER A 223 17.19 -3.90 10.40
CA SER A 223 16.31 -4.00 9.24
C SER A 223 14.85 -3.79 9.64
N ILE A 224 14.11 -3.01 8.86
CA ILE A 224 12.67 -2.77 9.06
C ILE A 224 11.93 -4.12 9.05
N ALA A 225 12.31 -5.04 8.17
CA ALA A 225 11.70 -6.37 8.08
C ALA A 225 11.77 -7.16 9.39
N ASP A 226 12.87 -7.04 10.14
CA ASP A 226 13.05 -7.76 11.40
C ASP A 226 12.49 -6.99 12.60
N TYR A 227 12.26 -5.68 12.44
CA TYR A 227 11.79 -4.81 13.50
C TYR A 227 10.27 -4.70 13.60
N LEU A 228 9.56 -4.67 12.46
CA LEU A 228 8.11 -4.47 12.44
C LEU A 228 7.30 -5.63 13.04
N PRO A 229 7.62 -6.91 12.82
CA PRO A 229 6.84 -8.01 13.39
C PRO A 229 6.86 -7.98 14.91
N CYS A 230 5.68 -7.81 15.51
CA CYS A 230 5.49 -7.97 16.97
C CYS A 230 4.51 -9.11 17.30
N LYS A 231 3.76 -9.60 16.31
CA LYS A 231 2.81 -10.70 16.46
C LYS A 231 3.22 -11.92 15.65
N ARG A 232 2.84 -13.09 16.16
CA ARG A 232 2.99 -14.37 15.46
C ARG A 232 1.82 -14.53 14.50
N ILE A 233 2.12 -14.77 13.23
CA ILE A 233 1.11 -14.99 12.18
C ILE A 233 1.11 -16.47 11.82
N SER A 234 -0.07 -17.06 11.70
CA SER A 234 -0.24 -18.47 11.31
C SER A 234 -1.35 -18.58 10.27
N PHE A 235 -1.06 -19.28 9.17
CA PHE A 235 -2.01 -19.47 8.06
C PHE A 235 -2.60 -20.88 8.11
N GLY A 236 -3.93 -20.96 8.14
CA GLY A 236 -4.69 -22.18 7.89
C GLY A 236 -5.10 -22.29 6.42
N LYS A 237 -6.09 -23.15 6.12
CA LYS A 237 -6.58 -23.35 4.74
C LYS A 237 -7.39 -22.15 4.22
N GLU A 238 -8.26 -21.59 5.05
CA GLU A 238 -9.22 -20.54 4.67
C GLU A 238 -9.11 -19.28 5.54
N ALA A 239 -8.40 -19.37 6.66
CA ALA A 239 -8.26 -18.30 7.63
C ALA A 239 -6.82 -18.19 8.11
N PHE A 240 -6.46 -17.03 8.63
CA PHE A 240 -5.20 -16.79 9.31
C PHE A 240 -5.47 -16.28 10.74
N GLU A 241 -4.51 -16.55 11.60
CA GLU A 241 -4.50 -16.10 12.99
C GLU A 241 -3.29 -15.18 13.20
N VAL A 242 -3.53 -14.04 13.85
CA VAL A 242 -2.49 -13.14 14.35
C VAL A 242 -2.57 -13.13 15.86
N ARG A 243 -1.53 -13.67 16.51
CA ARG A 243 -1.45 -13.81 17.96
C ARG A 243 -0.34 -12.92 18.51
N GLY A 244 -0.70 -12.02 19.42
CA GLY A 244 0.26 -11.21 20.16
C GLY A 244 0.69 -11.86 21.47
N SER A 245 1.32 -11.05 22.31
CA SER A 245 1.95 -11.51 23.55
C SER A 245 0.95 -11.75 24.68
N ALA A 246 -0.21 -11.09 24.65
CA ALA A 246 -1.23 -11.24 25.68
C ALA A 246 -2.15 -12.43 25.36
N PRO A 247 -2.62 -13.21 26.36
CA PRO A 247 -3.47 -14.39 26.13
C PRO A 247 -4.76 -14.12 25.33
N GLY A 248 -5.31 -12.90 25.42
CA GLY A 248 -6.50 -12.47 24.68
C GLY A 248 -6.23 -11.70 23.38
N ASP A 249 -4.96 -11.45 23.04
CA ASP A 249 -4.59 -10.74 21.81
C ASP A 249 -4.50 -11.72 20.65
N VAL A 250 -5.67 -12.14 20.18
CA VAL A 250 -5.82 -13.06 19.04
C VAL A 250 -6.80 -12.43 18.06
N LYS A 251 -6.33 -12.18 16.83
CA LYS A 251 -7.16 -11.76 15.71
C LYS A 251 -7.26 -12.89 14.69
N LEU A 252 -8.47 -13.18 14.25
CA LEU A 252 -8.75 -14.12 13.17
C LEU A 252 -9.22 -13.34 11.94
N GLY A 253 -8.78 -13.77 10.77
CA GLY A 253 -9.15 -13.14 9.50
C GLY A 253 -9.10 -14.11 8.33
N ALA A 254 -9.60 -13.66 7.20
CA ALA A 254 -9.52 -14.36 5.93
C ALA A 254 -9.02 -13.40 4.85
N VAL A 255 -8.37 -13.95 3.83
CA VAL A 255 -7.89 -13.18 2.67
C VAL A 255 -8.79 -13.50 1.49
N LEU A 256 -9.45 -12.48 0.95
CA LEU A 256 -10.29 -12.59 -0.24
C LEU A 256 -9.58 -11.91 -1.41
N SER A 257 -9.52 -12.61 -2.54
CA SER A 257 -8.92 -12.11 -3.78
C SER A 257 -9.95 -12.17 -4.89
N LEU A 258 -10.09 -11.07 -5.62
CA LEU A 258 -10.89 -10.99 -6.83
C LEU A 258 -10.00 -11.39 -8.02
N LYS A 259 -10.34 -12.50 -8.69
CA LYS A 259 -9.59 -13.01 -9.85
C LYS A 259 -10.11 -12.46 -11.18
N GLU A 260 -11.41 -12.24 -11.27
CA GLU A 260 -12.08 -11.72 -12.46
C GLU A 260 -12.72 -10.38 -12.15
N TYR A 261 -12.59 -9.47 -13.10
CA TYR A 261 -13.24 -8.17 -13.05
C TYR A 261 -14.56 -8.24 -13.82
N ALA A 262 -15.53 -7.45 -13.38
CA ALA A 262 -16.78 -7.29 -14.12
C ALA A 262 -16.51 -6.61 -15.48
N ASP A 263 -17.42 -6.83 -16.45
CA ASP A 263 -17.33 -6.26 -17.81
C ASP A 263 -17.26 -4.73 -17.84
N GLY A 264 -17.71 -4.07 -16.76
CA GLY A 264 -17.65 -2.62 -16.62
C GLY A 264 -17.20 -2.18 -15.22
N THR A 265 -16.63 -0.98 -15.15
CA THR A 265 -16.28 -0.33 -13.88
C THR A 265 -17.02 1.00 -13.72
N CYS A 266 -17.67 1.18 -12.57
CA CYS A 266 -18.33 2.42 -12.18
C CYS A 266 -17.69 3.00 -10.91
N PRO A 267 -17.76 4.33 -10.70
CA PRO A 267 -17.46 4.92 -9.40
C PRO A 267 -18.28 4.25 -8.30
N GLY A 268 -17.66 4.02 -7.14
CA GLY A 268 -18.34 3.49 -5.96
C GLY A 268 -18.64 1.98 -5.96
N MET A 269 -18.18 1.21 -6.94
CA MET A 269 -18.44 -0.24 -7.01
C MET A 269 -17.99 -1.03 -5.76
N LEU A 270 -17.08 -0.48 -4.95
CA LEU A 270 -16.59 -1.08 -3.70
C LEU A 270 -17.14 -0.40 -2.44
N ASP A 271 -18.01 0.61 -2.55
CA ASP A 271 -18.48 1.40 -1.41
C ASP A 271 -19.33 0.57 -0.45
N SER A 272 -19.99 -0.46 -0.96
CA SER A 272 -20.74 -1.43 -0.13
C SER A 272 -19.83 -2.15 0.88
N LEU A 273 -18.54 -2.35 0.56
CA LEU A 273 -17.58 -2.92 1.52
C LEU A 273 -17.35 -1.97 2.70
N LEU A 274 -17.34 -0.66 2.45
CA LEU A 274 -17.15 0.36 3.49
C LEU A 274 -18.32 0.43 4.48
N ARG A 275 -19.44 -0.25 4.20
CA ARG A 275 -20.61 -0.34 5.08
C ARG A 275 -20.60 -1.58 5.98
N LEU A 276 -19.68 -2.51 5.77
CA LEU A 276 -19.62 -3.75 6.55
C LEU A 276 -19.23 -3.46 8.03
N PRO A 277 -19.83 -4.18 8.99
CA PRO A 277 -19.55 -4.02 10.43
C PRO A 277 -18.31 -4.82 10.87
N HIS A 278 -17.26 -4.83 10.05
CA HIS A 278 -16.03 -5.58 10.27
C HIS A 278 -14.81 -4.73 9.92
N GLU A 279 -13.70 -4.96 10.63
CA GLU A 279 -12.38 -4.42 10.26
C GLU A 279 -11.87 -5.15 9.01
N PHE A 280 -11.27 -4.40 8.08
CA PHE A 280 -10.59 -5.00 6.93
C PHE A 280 -9.57 -4.05 6.32
N ILE A 281 -8.69 -4.61 5.49
CA ILE A 281 -7.75 -3.87 4.67
C ILE A 281 -8.07 -4.17 3.21
N LEU A 282 -8.60 -3.19 2.49
CA LEU A 282 -8.75 -3.30 1.03
C LEU A 282 -7.42 -2.89 0.40
N THR A 283 -6.85 -3.77 -0.42
CA THR A 283 -5.61 -3.50 -1.15
C THR A 283 -5.86 -3.56 -2.64
N GLN A 284 -5.48 -2.49 -3.35
CA GLN A 284 -5.50 -2.41 -4.80
C GLN A 284 -4.09 -2.07 -5.28
N SER A 285 -3.59 -2.80 -6.26
CA SER A 285 -2.28 -2.55 -6.85
C SER A 285 -2.43 -2.30 -8.35
N PHE A 286 -1.67 -1.36 -8.89
CA PHE A 286 -1.63 -1.06 -10.31
C PHE A 286 -0.17 -0.89 -10.76
N GLY A 287 0.28 -1.73 -11.69
CA GLY A 287 1.66 -1.76 -12.12
C GLY A 287 1.79 -1.30 -13.57
N PHE A 288 2.11 -0.03 -13.79
CA PHE A 288 2.15 0.54 -15.14
C PHE A 288 3.00 -0.29 -16.11
N VAL A 289 2.54 -0.33 -17.37
CA VAL A 289 3.30 -0.85 -18.51
C VAL A 289 3.55 0.30 -19.48
N ASP A 290 4.70 0.27 -20.14
CA ASP A 290 5.03 1.31 -21.12
C ASP A 290 4.03 1.33 -22.26
N ARG A 291 3.64 2.54 -22.66
CA ARG A 291 2.64 2.77 -23.72
C ARG A 291 2.99 2.03 -25.02
N GLN A 292 4.26 2.12 -25.45
CA GLN A 292 4.68 1.47 -26.70
C GLN A 292 4.63 -0.05 -26.62
N ALA A 293 5.02 -0.62 -25.47
CA ALA A 293 4.95 -2.06 -25.24
C ALA A 293 3.49 -2.54 -25.26
N SER A 294 2.60 -1.79 -24.61
CA SER A 294 1.16 -2.06 -24.59
C SER A 294 0.54 -1.99 -26.00
N LEU A 295 0.87 -0.96 -26.78
CA LEU A 295 0.41 -0.82 -28.17
C LEU A 295 0.86 -1.99 -29.07
N ASN A 296 2.11 -2.41 -28.93
CA ASN A 296 2.63 -3.54 -29.70
C ASN A 296 1.91 -4.84 -29.32
N ALA A 297 1.75 -5.11 -28.02
CA ALA A 297 1.05 -6.30 -27.52
C ALA A 297 -0.43 -6.35 -27.97
N MET A 298 -1.13 -5.21 -27.94
CA MET A 298 -2.52 -5.11 -28.39
C MET A 298 -2.65 -5.35 -29.90
N ARG A 299 -1.77 -4.74 -30.71
CA ARG A 299 -1.75 -4.95 -32.17
C ARG A 299 -1.45 -6.40 -32.53
N ASP A 300 -0.51 -7.03 -31.83
CA ASP A 300 -0.19 -8.44 -32.05
C ASP A 300 -1.34 -9.37 -31.62
N THR A 301 -2.03 -9.04 -30.53
CA THR A 301 -3.23 -9.78 -30.09
C THR A 301 -4.35 -9.65 -31.11
N LYS A 302 -4.61 -8.43 -31.62
CA LYS A 302 -5.58 -8.19 -32.70
C LYS A 302 -5.26 -9.00 -33.95
N ARG A 303 -4.00 -8.97 -34.41
CA ARG A 303 -3.55 -9.75 -35.58
C ARG A 303 -3.78 -11.25 -35.39
N LYS A 304 -3.53 -11.78 -34.20
CA LYS A 304 -3.78 -13.20 -33.88
C LYS A 304 -5.27 -13.54 -33.85
N MET A 305 -6.13 -12.65 -33.32
CA MET A 305 -7.58 -12.84 -33.32
C MET A 305 -8.16 -12.90 -34.74
N ILE A 306 -7.75 -11.96 -35.60
CA ILE A 306 -8.16 -11.93 -37.01
C ILE A 306 -7.71 -13.21 -37.73
N ALA A 307 -6.44 -13.60 -37.55
CA ALA A 307 -5.88 -14.79 -38.20
C ALA A 307 -6.49 -16.11 -37.71
N GLY A 308 -7.03 -16.14 -36.48
CA GLY A 308 -7.65 -17.32 -35.89
C GLY A 308 -9.13 -17.49 -36.21
N GLU A 309 -9.79 -16.53 -36.88
CA GLU A 309 -11.25 -16.46 -37.04
C GLU A 309 -12.02 -16.58 -35.70
N GLN A 310 -11.36 -16.29 -34.58
CA GLN A 310 -11.87 -16.45 -33.21
C GLN A 310 -12.41 -15.14 -32.62
N GLY A 311 -12.31 -14.02 -33.35
CA GLY A 311 -12.79 -12.72 -32.90
C GLY A 311 -14.28 -12.53 -33.19
N ALA A 312 -15.09 -12.25 -32.17
CA ALA A 312 -16.37 -11.58 -32.39
C ALA A 312 -16.11 -10.15 -32.88
N THR A 313 -16.88 -9.65 -33.86
CA THR A 313 -16.70 -8.30 -34.43
C THR A 313 -16.68 -7.21 -33.36
N SER A 314 -17.48 -7.35 -32.30
CA SER A 314 -17.49 -6.43 -31.16
C SER A 314 -16.15 -6.35 -30.43
N LEU A 315 -15.44 -7.48 -30.30
CA LEU A 315 -14.15 -7.52 -29.61
C LEU A 315 -13.05 -6.86 -30.45
N GLU A 316 -13.14 -6.93 -31.78
CA GLU A 316 -12.22 -6.23 -32.67
C GLU A 316 -12.42 -4.71 -32.59
N GLU A 317 -13.67 -4.25 -32.55
CA GLU A 317 -14.02 -2.84 -32.37
C GLU A 317 -13.56 -2.31 -31.00
N ASP A 318 -13.77 -3.08 -29.93
CA ASP A 318 -13.29 -2.73 -28.59
C ASP A 318 -11.76 -2.63 -28.52
N LEU A 319 -11.05 -3.53 -29.21
CA LEU A 319 -9.59 -3.46 -29.32
C LEU A 319 -9.13 -2.23 -30.10
N ASP A 320 -9.82 -1.85 -31.17
CA ASP A 320 -9.50 -0.63 -31.92
C ASP A 320 -9.70 0.62 -31.08
N ASN A 321 -10.84 0.72 -30.38
CA ASN A 321 -11.11 1.81 -29.45
C ASN A 321 -10.04 1.89 -28.35
N ALA A 322 -9.64 0.75 -27.78
CA ALA A 322 -8.60 0.69 -26.76
C ALA A 322 -7.21 1.12 -27.28
N ILE A 323 -6.84 0.70 -28.49
CA ILE A 323 -5.58 1.09 -29.16
C ILE A 323 -5.57 2.60 -29.41
N ASP A 324 -6.68 3.17 -29.89
CA ASP A 324 -6.79 4.61 -30.16
C ASP A 324 -6.76 5.45 -28.88
N ASP A 325 -7.43 5.00 -27.83
CA ASP A 325 -7.37 5.62 -26.50
C ASP A 325 -5.96 5.61 -25.92
N LEU A 326 -5.23 4.51 -26.09
CA LEU A 326 -3.85 4.40 -25.64
C LEU A 326 -2.90 5.27 -26.48
N ALA A 327 -3.09 5.29 -27.80
CA ALA A 327 -2.28 6.07 -28.72
C ALA A 327 -2.43 7.58 -28.47
N SER A 328 -3.68 8.01 -28.21
CA SER A 328 -4.03 9.39 -27.87
C SER A 328 -3.71 9.78 -26.43
N GLY A 329 -3.32 8.83 -25.57
CA GLY A 329 -2.99 9.06 -24.17
C GLY A 329 -4.22 9.32 -23.29
N ARG A 330 -5.42 8.92 -23.71
CA ARG A 330 -6.65 8.97 -22.90
C ARG A 330 -6.66 7.86 -21.84
N SER A 331 -6.05 6.72 -22.13
CA SER A 331 -5.96 5.55 -21.26
C SER A 331 -4.51 5.15 -20.96
N THR A 332 -4.31 4.43 -19.87
CA THR A 332 -3.05 3.78 -19.49
C THR A 332 -3.32 2.37 -19.00
N PHE A 333 -2.37 1.47 -19.23
CA PHE A 333 -2.48 0.05 -18.89
C PHE A 333 -1.40 -0.34 -17.88
N GLY A 334 -1.71 -1.38 -17.10
CA GLY A 334 -0.89 -1.90 -16.01
C GLY A 334 -1.55 -3.07 -15.29
#